data_AF-A0A938KEM0-F1
#
_entry.id   AF-A0A938KEM0-F1
#
_cell.length_a   1.000
_cell.length_b   1.000
_cell.length_c   1.000
_cell.angle_alpha   90.00
_cell.angle_beta   90.00
_cell.angle_gamma   90.00
#
_symmetry.space_group_name_H-M   'P 1'
#
loop_
_entity.id
_entity.type
_entity.pdbx_description
1 polymer ?
#
loop_
_entity_poly.entity_id
_entity_poly.type
_entity_poly.pdbx_seq_one_letter_code
_entity_poly.pdbx_strand_id
1 'polypeptide(L)'
;MVVAGQNGSVSTQQNGVRSRLQRPRGQPGWHHLYVNSGSRTDHGEVQSGGGAFPDTREVPLTAKIFRLPTRGSNLALPNDADALRNAGYLFCEGLRNAFDLAFAPNGDLFGTENGPDRDMSEELNWLRPGLHYGFPWRIGGTDNPQQYRGYDPSSDRLLDRRFLAYQAGYYHNDPTFPPAPANLAEPVLNVGPDADSYRDPTDGSIKDASEQGVKLSTFTAHRSPLGLVFDAAGAMAPPFQHHAFVLSWTAGDANGTSVPGPFKDASEDLVDVELTKLGDTNYQARITRLVGGFLNPIDSEIIGNRIYVLEYGGNQGLWEITFPPSATPPAAVKILSPAIRGNDFSFSFATETGLRYEVQFAETLNPTAWNTVMNFTGNGAVSSVSAPVAGVQRFYRVSVALK
;
A
#
# COMPACT_ATOMS: atom_id res chain seq x y z
N MET A 1 -20.35 5.82 10.52
CA MET A 1 -19.78 7.16 10.77
C MET A 1 -19.58 7.79 9.40
N VAL A 2 -20.33 8.86 9.08
CA VAL A 2 -20.24 9.54 7.78
C VAL A 2 -19.21 10.66 7.94
N VAL A 3 -18.07 10.55 7.27
CA VAL A 3 -17.15 11.68 7.09
C VAL A 3 -17.66 12.45 5.88
N ALA A 4 -18.57 13.39 6.12
CA ALA A 4 -19.04 14.30 5.09
C ALA A 4 -18.05 15.45 4.99
N GLY A 5 -17.11 15.38 4.04
CA GLY A 5 -16.46 16.58 3.53
C GLY A 5 -17.53 17.37 2.76
N GLN A 6 -17.74 18.63 3.12
CA GLN A 6 -18.59 19.51 2.30
C GLN A 6 -17.88 19.73 0.95
N ASN A 7 -18.37 19.02 -0.07
CA ASN A 7 -17.96 19.22 -1.46
C ASN A 7 -18.34 20.63 -1.91
N GLY A 8 -17.34 21.51 -2.02
CA GLY A 8 -17.34 22.60 -2.98
C GLY A 8 -16.72 22.08 -4.27
N SER A 9 -17.45 22.14 -5.38
CA SER A 9 -17.02 21.70 -6.70
C SER A 9 -15.69 22.33 -7.12
N VAL A 10 -14.64 21.52 -7.18
CA VAL A 10 -13.47 21.72 -8.04
C VAL A 10 -13.38 20.43 -8.88
N SER A 11 -13.10 20.60 -10.17
CA SER A 11 -13.16 19.64 -11.28
C SER A 11 -12.95 18.16 -10.94
N THR A 12 -13.59 17.29 -11.73
CA THR A 12 -13.56 15.82 -11.82
C THR A 12 -12.19 15.11 -11.74
N GLN A 13 -11.41 15.36 -10.69
CA GLN A 13 -10.34 14.51 -10.21
C GLN A 13 -10.62 14.13 -8.75
N GLN A 14 -10.37 12.87 -8.45
CA GLN A 14 -10.91 12.10 -7.34
C GLN A 14 -10.33 12.49 -5.97
N ASN A 15 -10.67 13.66 -5.41
CA ASN A 15 -10.35 13.98 -4.01
C ASN A 15 -11.27 13.16 -3.08
N GLY A 16 -10.81 11.97 -2.66
CA GLY A 16 -11.61 10.99 -1.94
C GLY A 16 -11.29 10.88 -0.45
N VAL A 17 -12.33 10.75 0.39
CA VAL A 17 -12.18 10.20 1.75
C VAL A 17 -12.23 8.68 1.65
N ARG A 18 -11.12 8.02 1.96
CA ARG A 18 -11.00 6.56 1.95
C ARG A 18 -10.55 6.07 3.30
N SER A 19 -10.98 4.86 3.68
CA SER A 19 -10.72 4.37 5.03
C SER A 19 -10.42 2.89 5.08
N ARG A 20 -9.42 2.50 5.88
CA ARG A 20 -9.05 1.11 6.12
C ARG A 20 -9.07 0.80 7.61
N LEU A 21 -9.66 -0.35 7.95
CA LEU A 21 -9.67 -0.84 9.32
C LEU A 21 -8.41 -1.68 9.58
N GLN A 22 -7.84 -1.57 10.78
CA GLN A 22 -6.72 -2.42 11.21
C GLN A 22 -7.15 -3.47 12.22
N ARG A 23 -6.78 -4.75 11.98
CA ARG A 23 -6.70 -5.78 13.02
C ARG A 23 -5.23 -5.96 13.42
N PRO A 24 -4.86 -5.74 14.69
CA PRO A 24 -3.54 -6.12 15.18
C PRO A 24 -3.33 -7.64 15.07
N ARG A 25 -2.12 -8.09 14.71
CA ARG A 25 -1.76 -9.51 14.79
C ARG A 25 -1.97 -10.03 16.22
N GLY A 26 -2.70 -11.13 16.36
CA GLY A 26 -2.84 -11.87 17.63
C GLY A 26 -3.81 -11.27 18.65
N GLN A 27 -4.60 -10.24 18.31
CA GLN A 27 -5.65 -9.71 19.20
C GLN A 27 -7.03 -9.72 18.53
N PRO A 28 -8.12 -10.04 19.26
CA PRO A 28 -9.47 -9.95 18.73
C PRO A 28 -9.94 -8.48 18.63
N GLY A 29 -10.30 -8.06 17.41
CA GLY A 29 -11.04 -6.81 17.18
C GLY A 29 -10.34 -5.80 16.28
N TRP A 30 -11.13 -4.88 15.72
CA TRP A 30 -10.63 -3.70 15.01
C TRP A 30 -10.39 -2.59 16.03
N HIS A 31 -9.19 -2.00 16.07
CA HIS A 31 -8.85 -0.97 17.07
C HIS A 31 -8.87 0.45 16.49
N HIS A 32 -8.44 0.59 15.24
CA HIS A 32 -8.37 1.88 14.58
C HIS A 32 -8.93 1.84 13.16
N LEU A 33 -9.51 2.96 12.75
CA LEU A 33 -9.85 3.32 11.39
C LEU A 33 -8.81 4.32 10.89
N TYR A 34 -8.13 3.99 9.81
CA TYR A 34 -7.25 4.91 9.09
C TYR A 34 -8.08 5.61 8.04
N VAL A 35 -8.04 6.94 7.98
CA VAL A 35 -8.85 7.74 7.07
C VAL A 35 -7.95 8.71 6.32
N ASN A 36 -7.88 8.58 5.00
CA ASN A 36 -7.28 9.59 4.14
C ASN A 36 -8.20 10.82 4.07
N SER A 37 -7.62 11.99 4.26
CA SER A 37 -8.22 13.28 3.91
C SER A 37 -7.28 13.94 2.91
N GLY A 38 -7.67 13.89 1.64
CA GLY A 38 -6.87 14.42 0.54
C GLY A 38 -6.57 15.91 0.67
N SER A 39 -5.63 16.33 -0.16
CA SER A 39 -5.34 17.72 -0.45
C SER A 39 -6.58 18.41 -1.02
N ARG A 40 -6.65 19.72 -0.79
CA ARG A 40 -7.64 20.56 -1.48
C ARG A 40 -7.06 21.30 -2.68
N THR A 41 -5.76 21.18 -2.90
CA THR A 41 -4.99 21.87 -3.93
C THR A 41 -4.27 20.87 -4.84
N ASP A 42 -3.90 21.31 -6.04
CA ASP A 42 -3.16 20.47 -6.96
C ASP A 42 -1.71 20.28 -6.51
N HIS A 43 -1.04 21.35 -6.10
CA HIS A 43 0.38 21.40 -5.76
C HIS A 43 0.68 22.43 -4.66
N GLY A 44 -0.25 22.66 -3.72
CA GLY A 44 -0.06 23.55 -2.57
C GLY A 44 -0.24 25.04 -2.83
N GLU A 45 -0.78 25.39 -3.99
CA GLU A 45 -1.14 26.75 -4.39
C GLU A 45 -2.25 27.34 -3.49
N VAL A 46 -2.44 28.65 -3.59
CA VAL A 46 -3.60 29.30 -2.97
C VAL A 46 -4.82 29.09 -3.84
N GLN A 47 -5.91 28.56 -3.28
CA GLN A 47 -7.18 28.39 -3.98
C GLN A 47 -8.36 28.93 -3.18
N SER A 48 -9.36 29.42 -3.91
CA SER A 48 -10.65 29.85 -3.33
C SER A 48 -11.72 28.75 -3.25
N GLY A 49 -11.55 27.62 -3.95
CA GLY A 49 -12.53 26.52 -3.97
C GLY A 49 -13.94 26.97 -4.37
N GLY A 50 -14.06 27.76 -5.44
CA GLY A 50 -15.35 28.34 -5.86
C GLY A 50 -15.91 29.40 -4.89
N GLY A 51 -15.07 29.97 -4.00
CA GLY A 51 -15.43 30.97 -3.01
C GLY A 51 -15.78 30.41 -1.63
N ALA A 52 -15.84 29.07 -1.47
CA ALA A 52 -16.12 28.44 -0.19
C ALA A 52 -14.95 28.58 0.81
N PHE A 53 -13.72 28.68 0.30
CA PHE A 53 -12.49 28.75 1.10
C PHE A 53 -11.52 29.75 0.45
N PRO A 54 -11.86 31.05 0.44
CA PRO A 54 -11.08 32.07 -0.27
C PRO A 54 -9.64 32.13 0.27
N ASP A 55 -8.70 32.37 -0.65
CA ASP A 55 -7.28 32.64 -0.33
C ASP A 55 -6.62 31.62 0.62
N THR A 56 -7.05 30.36 0.55
CA THR A 56 -6.62 29.33 1.49
C THR A 56 -5.71 28.31 0.78
N ARG A 57 -4.71 27.77 1.48
CA ARG A 57 -3.91 26.61 1.04
C ARG A 57 -4.37 25.32 1.74
N GLU A 58 -3.47 24.37 1.95
CA GLU A 58 -3.69 23.27 2.87
C GLU A 58 -3.93 23.77 4.30
N VAL A 59 -4.82 23.09 5.01
CA VAL A 59 -5.20 23.35 6.41
C VAL A 59 -4.96 22.10 7.25
N PRO A 60 -5.00 22.16 8.59
CA PRO A 60 -4.78 20.99 9.44
C PRO A 60 -5.60 19.73 9.13
N LEU A 61 -6.72 19.85 8.40
CA LEU A 61 -7.57 18.75 8.00
C LEU A 61 -7.32 18.19 6.59
N THR A 62 -6.42 18.76 5.80
CA THR A 62 -6.17 18.36 4.40
C THR A 62 -4.75 17.82 4.22
N ALA A 63 -4.59 16.92 3.25
CA ALA A 63 -3.34 16.19 2.99
C ALA A 63 -2.81 15.44 4.24
N LYS A 64 -3.69 14.65 4.87
CA LYS A 64 -3.42 13.89 6.11
C LYS A 64 -4.03 12.50 6.06
N ILE A 65 -3.42 11.58 6.81
CA ILE A 65 -4.09 10.34 7.23
C ILE A 65 -4.37 10.45 8.73
N PHE A 66 -5.62 10.22 9.10
CA PHE A 66 -6.08 10.15 10.48
C PHE A 66 -6.17 8.71 10.96
N ARG A 67 -5.87 8.46 12.22
CA ARG A 67 -6.07 7.18 12.91
C ARG A 67 -7.07 7.38 14.03
N LEU A 68 -8.29 6.91 13.80
CA LEU A 68 -9.44 7.13 14.69
C LEU A 68 -9.77 5.84 15.46
N PRO A 69 -10.16 5.92 16.75
CA PRO A 69 -10.58 4.74 17.49
C PRO A 69 -11.92 4.20 16.95
N THR A 70 -12.01 2.89 16.73
CA THR A 70 -13.24 2.23 16.23
C THR A 70 -14.39 2.23 17.25
N ARG A 71 -14.07 2.42 18.54
CA ARG A 71 -15.04 2.54 19.63
C ARG A 71 -15.36 3.99 20.00
N GLY A 72 -14.83 4.96 19.25
CA GLY A 72 -15.14 6.37 19.45
C GLY A 72 -16.60 6.69 19.09
N SER A 73 -17.17 7.67 19.77
CA SER A 73 -18.49 8.23 19.47
C SER A 73 -18.39 9.75 19.44
N ASN A 74 -19.05 10.40 18.47
CA ASN A 74 -19.05 11.86 18.33
C ASN A 74 -17.64 12.46 18.27
N LEU A 75 -16.72 11.78 17.57
CA LEU A 75 -15.37 12.28 17.36
C LEU A 75 -15.44 13.56 16.52
N ALA A 76 -14.85 14.65 17.02
CA ALA A 76 -14.68 15.90 16.30
C ALA A 76 -13.20 16.08 15.97
N LEU A 77 -12.91 16.32 14.69
CA LEU A 77 -11.56 16.66 14.23
C LEU A 77 -11.49 18.19 14.11
N PRO A 78 -10.83 18.90 15.04
CA PRO A 78 -10.68 20.34 14.94
C PRO A 78 -9.75 20.69 13.77
N ASN A 79 -9.93 21.87 13.18
CA ASN A 79 -8.98 22.40 12.20
C ASN A 79 -7.75 23.01 12.92
N ASP A 80 -7.06 22.19 13.70
CA ASP A 80 -5.92 22.54 14.55
C ASP A 80 -4.97 21.33 14.61
N ALA A 81 -3.78 21.48 14.03
CA ALA A 81 -2.84 20.38 13.87
C ALA A 81 -2.28 19.89 15.22
N ASP A 82 -2.06 20.81 16.17
CA ASP A 82 -1.51 20.45 17.47
C ASP A 82 -2.58 19.73 18.31
N ALA A 83 -3.83 20.16 18.25
CA ALA A 83 -4.94 19.45 18.89
C ALA A 83 -5.11 18.03 18.32
N LEU A 84 -5.05 17.87 17.00
CA LEU A 84 -5.14 16.56 16.33
C LEU A 84 -3.98 15.64 16.71
N ARG A 85 -2.76 16.17 16.81
CA ARG A 85 -1.55 15.44 17.21
C ARG A 85 -1.63 15.03 18.69
N ASN A 86 -2.01 15.95 19.57
CA ASN A 86 -2.16 15.70 21.01
C ASN A 86 -3.27 14.69 21.32
N ALA A 87 -4.34 14.67 20.52
CA ALA A 87 -5.40 13.66 20.61
C ALA A 87 -5.00 12.28 20.05
N GLY A 88 -3.84 12.18 19.38
CA GLY A 88 -3.37 10.96 18.73
C GLY A 88 -4.15 10.57 17.47
N TYR A 89 -4.96 11.49 16.93
CA TYR A 89 -5.76 11.29 15.72
C TYR A 89 -4.96 11.50 14.44
N LEU A 90 -3.94 12.35 14.48
CA LEU A 90 -3.05 12.54 13.36
C LEU A 90 -2.06 11.37 13.23
N PHE A 91 -2.17 10.60 12.15
CA PHE A 91 -1.27 9.48 11.89
C PHE A 91 -0.05 9.92 11.09
N CYS A 92 -0.24 10.43 9.88
CA CYS A 92 0.82 11.00 9.06
C CYS A 92 0.30 12.12 8.16
N GLU A 93 1.22 12.87 7.55
CA GLU A 93 0.94 14.11 6.85
C GLU A 93 1.62 14.19 5.49
N GLY A 94 1.19 15.11 4.64
CA GLY A 94 1.88 15.43 3.40
C GLY A 94 1.62 14.43 2.29
N LEU A 95 0.38 13.93 2.19
CA LEU A 95 -0.09 13.10 1.07
C LEU A 95 -1.13 13.88 0.27
N ARG A 96 -0.93 14.05 -1.05
CA ARG A 96 -1.87 14.76 -1.92
C ARG A 96 -3.20 14.03 -2.01
N ASN A 97 -3.19 12.81 -2.52
CA ASN A 97 -4.41 12.04 -2.71
C ASN A 97 -4.12 10.55 -2.50
N ALA A 98 -3.88 10.15 -1.25
CA ALA A 98 -3.66 8.76 -0.87
C ALA A 98 -4.96 7.94 -1.02
N PHE A 99 -5.29 7.57 -2.26
CA PHE A 99 -6.62 7.11 -2.64
C PHE A 99 -6.97 5.76 -2.03
N ASP A 100 -6.02 4.83 -2.00
CA ASP A 100 -6.26 3.53 -1.36
C ASP A 100 -5.19 3.19 -0.34
N LEU A 101 -5.59 2.49 0.72
CA LEU A 101 -4.78 2.15 1.88
C LEU A 101 -4.91 0.67 2.18
N ALA A 102 -3.80 -0.06 2.27
CA ALA A 102 -3.83 -1.49 2.59
C ALA A 102 -2.69 -1.93 3.51
N PHE A 103 -2.98 -2.87 4.39
CA PHE A 103 -1.97 -3.52 5.21
C PHE A 103 -1.34 -4.67 4.44
N ALA A 104 -0.02 -4.65 4.33
CA ALA A 104 0.76 -5.78 3.88
C ALA A 104 0.67 -6.94 4.89
N PRO A 105 0.97 -8.20 4.49
CA PRO A 105 0.91 -9.36 5.38
C PRO A 105 1.74 -9.20 6.65
N ASN A 106 2.85 -8.48 6.59
CA ASN A 106 3.75 -8.19 7.71
C ASN A 106 3.20 -7.12 8.69
N GLY A 107 2.08 -6.46 8.37
CA GLY A 107 1.44 -5.43 9.18
C GLY A 107 1.84 -3.99 8.85
N ASP A 108 2.74 -3.78 7.87
CA ASP A 108 3.07 -2.45 7.37
C ASP A 108 1.89 -1.87 6.59
N LEU A 109 1.59 -0.58 6.78
CA LEU A 109 0.53 0.12 6.07
C LEU A 109 1.09 0.78 4.82
N PHE A 110 0.44 0.58 3.68
CA PHE A 110 0.78 1.22 2.42
C PHE A 110 -0.37 2.07 1.92
N GLY A 111 -0.07 3.11 1.16
CA GLY A 111 -1.06 3.89 0.43
C GLY A 111 -0.60 4.24 -0.98
N THR A 112 -1.48 4.11 -1.97
CA THR A 112 -1.26 4.67 -3.31
C THR A 112 -1.62 6.13 -3.30
N GLU A 113 -0.82 6.97 -3.94
CA GLU A 113 -1.01 8.42 -3.91
C GLU A 113 -1.00 9.01 -5.32
N ASN A 114 -2.00 9.85 -5.60
CA ASN A 114 -2.10 10.54 -6.88
C ASN A 114 -1.45 11.93 -6.81
N GLY A 115 -0.43 12.16 -7.64
CA GLY A 115 0.33 13.38 -7.85
C GLY A 115 -0.41 14.46 -8.63
N PRO A 116 0.25 15.62 -8.86
CA PRO A 116 -0.34 16.82 -9.42
C PRO A 116 -0.45 16.75 -10.96
N ASP A 117 -1.03 17.79 -11.55
CA ASP A 117 -1.07 17.98 -13.01
C ASP A 117 0.34 18.16 -13.64
N ARG A 118 1.37 18.48 -12.86
CA ARG A 118 2.78 18.46 -13.30
C ARG A 118 3.28 17.03 -13.36
N ASP A 119 4.02 16.68 -14.41
CA ASP A 119 4.59 15.34 -14.67
C ASP A 119 5.60 14.89 -13.60
N MET A 120 5.09 14.55 -12.42
CA MET A 120 5.78 14.01 -11.27
C MET A 120 5.25 12.60 -11.03
N SER A 121 6.10 11.70 -10.56
CA SER A 121 5.71 10.30 -10.34
C SER A 121 4.50 10.18 -9.41
N GLU A 122 3.62 9.23 -9.73
CA GLU A 122 2.61 8.75 -8.80
C GLU A 122 3.28 7.83 -7.78
N GLU A 123 2.77 7.76 -6.55
CA GLU A 123 3.52 7.13 -5.46
C GLU A 123 2.83 5.90 -4.86
N LEU A 124 3.63 4.97 -4.37
CA LEU A 124 3.26 4.05 -3.29
C LEU A 124 4.09 4.43 -2.07
N ASN A 125 3.42 4.63 -0.93
CA ASN A 125 4.05 5.11 0.29
C ASN A 125 3.94 4.06 1.41
N TRP A 126 5.05 3.76 2.09
CA TRP A 126 5.03 3.00 3.35
C TRP A 126 4.69 3.96 4.51
N LEU A 127 3.42 3.93 4.92
CA LEU A 127 2.77 4.87 5.83
C LEU A 127 3.11 4.58 7.30
N ARG A 128 3.67 5.57 7.99
CA ARG A 128 4.20 5.44 9.35
C ARG A 128 3.81 6.64 10.22
N PRO A 129 3.57 6.41 11.52
CA PRO A 129 3.11 7.45 12.43
C PRO A 129 4.14 8.58 12.55
N GLY A 130 3.68 9.82 12.49
CA GLY A 130 4.47 11.03 12.67
C GLY A 130 5.33 11.43 11.48
N LEU A 131 5.30 10.71 10.36
CA LEU A 131 6.05 11.07 9.16
C LEU A 131 5.28 12.05 8.27
N HIS A 132 6.04 12.80 7.48
CA HIS A 132 5.56 13.74 6.48
C HIS A 132 6.03 13.26 5.08
N TYR A 133 5.12 13.04 4.14
CA TYR A 133 5.40 12.39 2.84
C TYR A 133 5.72 13.36 1.71
N GLY A 134 5.76 14.66 2.02
CA GLY A 134 6.39 15.66 1.16
C GLY A 134 5.42 16.67 0.59
N PHE A 135 4.17 16.30 0.31
CA PHE A 135 3.22 17.23 -0.30
C PHE A 135 2.99 18.48 0.60
N PRO A 136 2.99 19.71 0.05
CA PRO A 136 3.19 20.04 -1.36
C PRO A 136 4.63 20.41 -1.75
N TRP A 137 5.63 20.21 -0.87
CA TRP A 137 7.02 20.62 -1.11
C TRP A 137 7.81 19.63 -1.96
N ARG A 138 7.56 18.34 -1.80
CA ARG A 138 8.25 17.26 -2.48
C ARG A 138 7.22 16.23 -2.92
N ILE A 139 7.16 15.96 -4.22
CA ILE A 139 6.12 15.15 -4.84
C ILE A 139 6.76 14.30 -5.94
N GLY A 140 6.44 13.01 -5.98
CA GLY A 140 7.06 12.04 -6.87
C GLY A 140 8.58 11.95 -6.66
N GLY A 141 9.08 12.20 -5.45
CA GLY A 141 10.52 12.31 -5.14
C GLY A 141 11.25 13.47 -5.84
N THR A 142 10.51 14.50 -6.28
CA THR A 142 11.07 15.73 -6.85
C THR A 142 10.54 16.95 -6.12
N ASP A 143 11.32 18.03 -6.10
CA ASP A 143 10.89 19.26 -5.43
C ASP A 143 9.81 19.97 -6.27
N ASN A 144 8.78 20.46 -5.60
CA ASN A 144 7.79 21.33 -6.24
C ASN A 144 8.43 22.67 -6.59
N PRO A 145 8.54 23.05 -7.88
CA PRO A 145 9.26 24.24 -8.26
C PRO A 145 8.58 25.53 -7.79
N GLN A 146 7.29 25.50 -7.46
CA GLN A 146 6.54 26.66 -6.96
C GLN A 146 7.08 27.22 -5.64
N GLN A 147 7.80 26.39 -4.85
CA GLN A 147 8.44 26.84 -3.62
C GLN A 147 9.66 27.74 -3.86
N TYR A 148 10.19 27.76 -5.08
CA TYR A 148 11.42 28.47 -5.42
C TYR A 148 11.14 29.83 -6.04
N ARG A 149 11.85 30.84 -5.52
CA ARG A 149 11.78 32.21 -6.04
C ARG A 149 12.23 32.23 -7.51
N GLY A 150 11.39 32.83 -8.35
CA GLY A 150 11.68 33.00 -9.77
C GLY A 150 11.24 31.82 -10.63
N TYR A 151 10.42 30.90 -10.09
CA TYR A 151 9.80 29.86 -10.88
C TYR A 151 9.02 30.44 -12.07
N ASP A 152 9.40 30.04 -13.28
CA ASP A 152 8.71 30.40 -14.51
C ASP A 152 8.01 29.16 -15.10
N PRO A 153 6.68 29.02 -14.90
CA PRO A 153 5.92 27.86 -15.39
C PRO A 153 5.88 27.78 -16.92
N SER A 154 6.18 28.86 -17.65
CA SER A 154 6.22 28.83 -19.12
C SER A 154 7.44 28.07 -19.67
N SER A 155 8.47 27.91 -18.84
CA SER A 155 9.72 27.20 -19.14
C SER A 155 9.76 25.77 -18.58
N ASP A 156 8.77 25.39 -17.76
CA ASP A 156 8.73 24.10 -17.09
C ASP A 156 8.31 23.00 -18.07
N ARG A 157 9.26 22.12 -18.41
CA ARG A 157 9.03 21.05 -19.38
C ARG A 157 8.12 19.95 -18.85
N LEU A 158 7.91 19.87 -17.53
CA LEU A 158 7.04 18.88 -16.90
C LEU A 158 5.59 19.37 -16.80
N LEU A 159 5.29 20.60 -17.21
CA LEU A 159 3.92 21.12 -17.26
C LEU A 159 3.31 20.92 -18.64
N ASP A 160 2.29 20.08 -18.71
CA ASP A 160 1.47 19.97 -19.91
C ASP A 160 0.36 21.04 -19.91
N ARG A 161 0.25 21.79 -21.00
CA ARG A 161 -0.69 22.91 -21.13
C ARG A 161 -2.16 22.48 -21.25
N ARG A 162 -2.40 21.18 -21.44
CA ARG A 162 -3.75 20.60 -21.52
C ARG A 162 -4.38 20.45 -20.13
N PHE A 163 -3.58 20.41 -19.07
CA PHE A 163 -4.08 20.26 -17.71
C PHE A 163 -4.78 21.52 -17.19
N LEU A 164 -5.76 21.31 -16.32
CA LEU A 164 -6.60 22.38 -15.80
C LEU A 164 -5.81 23.33 -14.90
N ALA A 165 -4.94 22.82 -14.03
CA ALA A 165 -4.16 23.67 -13.13
C ALA A 165 -3.24 24.64 -13.91
N TYR A 166 -2.70 24.22 -15.05
CA TYR A 166 -1.99 25.12 -15.96
C TYR A 166 -2.93 26.17 -16.56
N GLN A 167 -4.06 25.75 -17.14
CA GLN A 167 -5.02 26.64 -17.79
C GLN A 167 -5.64 27.66 -16.83
N ALA A 168 -5.81 27.28 -15.56
CA ALA A 168 -6.31 28.12 -14.50
C ALA A 168 -5.24 29.07 -13.91
N GLY A 169 -3.98 28.96 -14.34
CA GLY A 169 -2.87 29.79 -13.85
C GLY A 169 -2.43 29.46 -12.42
N TYR A 170 -2.66 28.22 -11.95
CA TYR A 170 -2.30 27.81 -10.59
C TYR A 170 -0.80 27.63 -10.40
N TYR A 171 -0.09 27.22 -11.46
CA TYR A 171 1.37 27.24 -11.49
C TYR A 171 1.88 28.68 -11.73
N HIS A 172 2.59 29.23 -10.74
CA HIS A 172 3.20 30.56 -10.81
C HIS A 172 4.32 30.71 -9.77
N ASN A 173 5.18 31.71 -9.94
CA ASN A 173 6.13 32.10 -8.90
C ASN A 173 5.36 32.58 -7.66
N ASP A 174 5.56 31.89 -6.53
CA ASP A 174 4.89 32.17 -5.28
C ASP A 174 5.92 32.53 -4.19
N PRO A 175 6.26 33.82 -4.02
CA PRO A 175 7.21 34.25 -2.99
C PRO A 175 6.75 33.99 -1.54
N THR A 176 5.48 33.60 -1.36
CA THR A 176 4.87 33.33 -0.05
C THR A 176 4.68 31.85 0.22
N PHE A 177 5.24 30.98 -0.62
CA PHE A 177 5.17 29.54 -0.41
C PHE A 177 5.76 29.17 0.96
N PRO A 178 5.05 28.38 1.78
CA PRO A 178 5.50 28.08 3.13
C PRO A 178 6.82 27.30 3.13
N PRO A 179 7.66 27.44 4.17
CA PRO A 179 8.88 26.64 4.28
C PRO A 179 8.55 25.15 4.47
N ALA A 180 9.39 24.28 3.90
CA ALA A 180 9.25 22.84 4.04
C ALA A 180 9.55 22.35 5.47
N PRO A 181 8.89 21.27 5.94
CA PRO A 181 9.31 20.53 7.13
C PRO A 181 10.73 19.98 6.98
N ALA A 182 11.43 19.81 8.10
CA ALA A 182 12.84 19.42 8.09
C ALA A 182 13.10 17.98 7.57
N ASN A 183 12.18 17.05 7.80
CA ASN A 183 12.34 15.64 7.44
C ASN A 183 11.14 15.18 6.62
N LEU A 184 11.41 14.63 5.44
CA LEU A 184 10.40 14.07 4.54
C LEU A 184 10.68 12.58 4.32
N ALA A 185 9.62 11.78 4.26
CA ALA A 185 9.67 10.38 3.87
C ALA A 185 9.59 10.27 2.36
N GLU A 186 10.44 9.44 1.76
CA GLU A 186 10.43 9.18 0.33
C GLU A 186 9.47 8.03 -0.04
N PRO A 187 8.91 8.05 -1.26
CA PRO A 187 8.09 6.98 -1.78
C PRO A 187 8.90 5.70 -2.07
N VAL A 188 8.19 4.60 -2.31
CA VAL A 188 8.78 3.31 -2.67
C VAL A 188 9.48 3.43 -4.03
N LEU A 189 10.71 2.92 -4.15
CA LEU A 189 11.49 3.02 -5.39
C LEU A 189 11.09 1.92 -6.38
N ASN A 190 10.71 2.27 -7.61
CA ASN A 190 10.47 1.31 -8.68
C ASN A 190 11.79 0.93 -9.38
N VAL A 191 11.98 -0.37 -9.56
CA VAL A 191 13.15 -0.98 -10.24
C VAL A 191 12.78 -1.66 -11.57
N GLY A 192 11.62 -1.32 -12.12
CA GLY A 192 11.08 -1.78 -13.41
C GLY A 192 10.41 -3.16 -13.36
N PRO A 193 10.10 -3.74 -14.53
CA PRO A 193 10.25 -3.11 -15.85
C PRO A 193 9.08 -2.20 -16.25
N ASP A 194 7.97 -2.20 -15.51
CA ASP A 194 6.76 -1.50 -15.95
C ASP A 194 6.41 -0.31 -15.05
N ALA A 195 5.49 0.52 -15.55
CA ALA A 195 4.97 1.70 -14.87
C ALA A 195 6.09 2.68 -14.44
N ASP A 196 7.13 2.82 -15.26
CA ASP A 196 8.33 3.56 -14.90
C ASP A 196 8.76 4.56 -16.00
N SER A 197 7.82 4.98 -16.84
CA SER A 197 8.04 6.08 -17.77
C SER A 197 8.09 7.42 -17.03
N TYR A 198 9.00 8.30 -17.44
CA TYR A 198 9.12 9.65 -16.89
C TYR A 198 9.52 10.67 -17.95
N ARG A 199 9.12 11.93 -17.74
CA ARG A 199 9.62 13.04 -18.54
C ARG A 199 10.89 13.60 -17.91
N ASP A 200 11.98 13.64 -18.67
CA ASP A 200 13.22 14.24 -18.19
C ASP A 200 13.10 15.78 -18.13
N PRO A 201 13.34 16.42 -16.97
CA PRO A 201 13.27 17.87 -16.84
C PRO A 201 14.30 18.63 -17.68
N THR A 202 15.41 17.99 -18.03
CA THR A 202 16.53 18.58 -18.77
C THR A 202 16.21 18.81 -20.24
N ASP A 203 15.47 17.90 -20.87
CA ASP A 203 15.22 17.91 -22.31
C ASP A 203 13.73 17.76 -22.68
N GLY A 204 12.86 17.38 -21.74
CA GLY A 204 11.43 17.19 -21.95
C GLY A 204 11.05 15.87 -22.64
N SER A 205 12.02 15.02 -22.93
CA SER A 205 11.81 13.72 -23.57
C SER A 205 11.29 12.69 -22.57
N ILE A 206 10.47 11.75 -23.07
CA ILE A 206 9.97 10.62 -22.26
C ILE A 206 10.95 9.45 -22.34
N LYS A 207 11.40 8.99 -21.18
CA LYS A 207 12.37 7.92 -20.97
C LYS A 207 11.76 6.84 -20.08
N ASP A 208 12.25 5.63 -20.24
CA ASP A 208 11.95 4.49 -19.37
C ASP A 208 13.02 4.42 -18.28
N ALA A 209 12.62 4.39 -17.00
CA ALA A 209 13.57 4.47 -15.90
C ALA A 209 14.47 3.23 -15.83
N SER A 210 13.88 2.03 -15.90
CA SER A 210 14.61 0.78 -15.78
C SER A 210 15.54 0.52 -16.96
N GLU A 211 15.15 0.88 -18.19
CA GLU A 211 16.04 0.82 -19.36
C GLU A 211 17.24 1.77 -19.25
N GLN A 212 17.07 2.92 -18.57
CA GLN A 212 18.16 3.87 -18.30
C GLN A 212 18.96 3.53 -17.04
N GLY A 213 18.57 2.50 -16.28
CA GLY A 213 19.21 2.15 -15.01
C GLY A 213 19.01 3.18 -13.90
N VAL A 214 17.96 4.01 -14.01
CA VAL A 214 17.56 4.96 -12.97
C VAL A 214 16.34 4.44 -12.23
N LYS A 215 16.15 4.87 -10.98
CA LYS A 215 14.98 4.47 -10.18
C LYS A 215 13.92 5.56 -10.25
N LEU A 216 12.66 5.17 -10.38
CA LEU A 216 11.52 6.09 -10.32
C LEU A 216 10.87 6.05 -8.94
N SER A 217 10.27 7.16 -8.53
CA SER A 217 9.45 7.27 -7.30
C SER A 217 8.09 6.60 -7.49
N THR A 218 8.12 5.28 -7.53
CA THR A 218 7.04 4.33 -7.79
C THR A 218 6.49 4.31 -9.22
N PHE A 219 5.48 5.09 -9.59
CA PHE A 219 4.79 4.87 -10.87
C PHE A 219 4.93 6.05 -11.85
N THR A 220 4.78 5.78 -13.14
CA THR A 220 4.63 6.80 -14.20
C THR A 220 3.60 7.84 -13.77
N ALA A 221 3.88 9.11 -14.05
CA ALA A 221 2.96 10.21 -13.77
C ALA A 221 1.57 9.97 -14.38
N HIS A 222 0.52 10.47 -13.69
CA HIS A 222 -0.87 10.49 -14.14
C HIS A 222 -1.59 9.14 -14.22
N ARG A 223 -0.97 8.04 -13.75
CA ARG A 223 -1.62 6.71 -13.74
C ARG A 223 -2.81 6.66 -12.80
N SER A 224 -2.87 7.54 -11.81
CA SER A 224 -3.89 7.55 -10.77
C SER A 224 -4.02 6.17 -10.11
N PRO A 225 -2.96 5.69 -9.40
CA PRO A 225 -2.94 4.37 -8.79
C PRO A 225 -3.97 4.24 -7.66
N LEU A 226 -4.70 3.14 -7.66
CA LEU A 226 -5.76 2.82 -6.69
C LEU A 226 -6.00 1.30 -6.60
N GLY A 227 -7.00 0.87 -5.82
CA GLY A 227 -7.39 -0.55 -5.72
C GLY A 227 -6.26 -1.45 -5.21
N LEU A 228 -5.51 -0.95 -4.22
CA LEU A 228 -4.36 -1.62 -3.61
C LEU A 228 -4.82 -2.79 -2.75
N VAL A 229 -4.41 -3.99 -3.16
CA VAL A 229 -4.67 -5.24 -2.45
C VAL A 229 -3.39 -6.03 -2.24
N PHE A 230 -3.36 -6.83 -1.17
CA PHE A 230 -2.26 -7.74 -0.88
C PHE A 230 -2.78 -9.17 -0.79
N ASP A 231 -1.99 -10.14 -1.27
CA ASP A 231 -2.22 -11.56 -0.95
C ASP A 231 -1.86 -11.85 0.52
N ALA A 232 -2.65 -11.30 1.42
CA ALA A 232 -2.44 -11.36 2.87
C ALA A 232 -2.46 -12.80 3.41
N ALA A 233 -3.26 -13.67 2.79
CA ALA A 233 -3.39 -15.07 3.17
C ALA A 233 -2.26 -15.95 2.58
N GLY A 234 -1.50 -15.44 1.61
CA GLY A 234 -0.53 -16.26 0.87
C GLY A 234 -1.21 -17.32 0.01
N ALA A 235 -2.43 -17.03 -0.48
CA ALA A 235 -3.28 -17.97 -1.19
C ALA A 235 -2.91 -18.12 -2.67
N MET A 236 -2.05 -17.25 -3.20
CA MET A 236 -1.52 -17.35 -4.57
C MET A 236 -0.19 -18.11 -4.57
N ALA A 237 0.07 -18.88 -5.63
CA ALA A 237 1.34 -19.57 -5.79
C ALA A 237 2.48 -18.59 -6.11
N PRO A 238 3.75 -18.98 -5.87
CA PRO A 238 4.89 -18.22 -6.37
C PRO A 238 4.80 -17.95 -7.89
N PRO A 239 5.25 -16.78 -8.36
CA PRO A 239 5.94 -15.74 -7.58
C PRO A 239 5.01 -14.81 -6.78
N PHE A 240 3.71 -14.83 -7.02
CA PHE A 240 2.76 -13.81 -6.54
C PHE A 240 2.37 -13.89 -5.06
N GLN A 241 2.86 -14.93 -4.36
CA GLN A 241 2.50 -15.16 -2.97
C GLN A 241 2.93 -13.97 -2.11
N HIS A 242 1.99 -13.40 -1.35
CA HIS A 242 2.22 -12.24 -0.47
C HIS A 242 2.54 -10.91 -1.18
N HIS A 243 2.46 -10.84 -2.51
CA HIS A 243 2.67 -9.60 -3.25
C HIS A 243 1.50 -8.62 -3.07
N ALA A 244 1.75 -7.36 -3.46
CA ALA A 244 0.73 -6.37 -3.67
C ALA A 244 0.30 -6.33 -5.15
N PHE A 245 -0.93 -5.87 -5.38
CA PHE A 245 -1.43 -5.56 -6.70
C PHE A 245 -2.09 -4.18 -6.67
N VAL A 246 -1.88 -3.42 -7.73
CA VAL A 246 -2.38 -2.05 -7.86
C VAL A 246 -3.05 -1.90 -9.23
N LEU A 247 -4.16 -1.17 -9.24
CA LEU A 247 -4.85 -0.76 -10.46
C LEU A 247 -4.43 0.65 -10.86
N SER A 248 -4.53 0.97 -12.14
CA SER A 248 -4.34 2.33 -12.66
C SER A 248 -5.63 2.82 -13.32
N TRP A 249 -6.19 3.94 -12.85
CA TRP A 249 -7.49 4.44 -13.30
C TRP A 249 -7.46 5.05 -14.70
N THR A 250 -6.43 5.83 -14.99
CA THR A 250 -6.40 6.75 -16.14
C THR A 250 -5.90 6.04 -17.38
N ALA A 251 -6.64 6.08 -18.48
CA ALA A 251 -6.17 5.61 -19.78
C ALA A 251 -4.91 6.37 -20.23
N GLY A 252 -3.87 5.66 -20.64
CA GLY A 252 -2.64 6.26 -21.13
C GLY A 252 -2.40 6.06 -22.63
N ASP A 253 -1.30 6.61 -23.12
CA ASP A 253 -0.80 6.36 -24.48
C ASP A 253 0.42 5.43 -24.43
N ALA A 254 0.22 4.16 -24.79
CA ALA A 254 1.24 3.13 -24.74
C ALA A 254 2.52 3.45 -25.52
N ASN A 255 2.41 4.23 -26.60
CA ASN A 255 3.51 4.43 -27.56
C ASN A 255 3.87 5.91 -27.74
N GLY A 256 3.25 6.82 -27.00
CA GLY A 256 3.30 8.23 -27.32
C GLY A 256 2.94 9.17 -26.18
N THR A 257 2.55 10.38 -26.58
CA THR A 257 2.22 11.52 -25.70
C THR A 257 0.94 12.22 -26.17
N SER A 258 0.09 11.49 -26.91
CA SER A 258 -1.15 12.04 -27.47
C SER A 258 -2.17 12.44 -26.41
N VAL A 259 -2.02 11.94 -25.18
CA VAL A 259 -2.74 12.34 -23.97
C VAL A 259 -1.81 13.09 -23.00
N PRO A 260 -2.35 13.92 -22.07
CA PRO A 260 -1.55 14.63 -21.06
C PRO A 260 -0.70 13.69 -20.19
N GLY A 261 -1.27 12.53 -19.87
CA GLY A 261 -0.60 11.39 -19.27
C GLY A 261 -1.65 10.33 -18.91
N PRO A 262 -1.23 9.10 -18.56
CA PRO A 262 0.13 8.55 -18.65
C PRO A 262 0.70 8.53 -20.08
N PHE A 263 2.01 8.70 -20.20
CA PHE A 263 2.73 8.80 -21.49
C PHE A 263 3.72 7.65 -21.67
N LYS A 264 3.81 7.12 -22.89
CA LYS A 264 4.51 5.85 -23.21
C LYS A 264 4.14 4.72 -22.24
N ASP A 265 2.89 4.72 -21.82
CA ASP A 265 2.36 3.87 -20.79
C ASP A 265 0.88 3.69 -21.07
N ALA A 266 0.43 2.45 -21.26
CA ALA A 266 -0.97 2.18 -21.58
C ALA A 266 -1.89 2.40 -20.38
N SER A 267 -1.40 2.17 -19.16
CA SER A 267 -2.20 2.22 -17.91
C SER A 267 -3.49 1.38 -18.03
N GLU A 268 -4.56 1.69 -17.29
CA GLU A 268 -5.82 0.93 -17.24
C GLU A 268 -5.60 -0.59 -17.12
N ASP A 269 -4.86 -0.93 -16.07
CA ASP A 269 -4.28 -2.24 -15.86
C ASP A 269 -4.25 -2.64 -14.40
N LEU A 270 -3.86 -3.90 -14.20
CA LEU A 270 -3.46 -4.47 -12.92
C LEU A 270 -1.96 -4.75 -13.00
N VAL A 271 -1.19 -4.18 -12.08
CA VAL A 271 0.24 -4.44 -11.93
C VAL A 271 0.51 -5.29 -10.68
N ASP A 272 1.46 -6.22 -10.79
CA ASP A 272 2.12 -6.88 -9.67
C ASP A 272 3.15 -5.94 -9.05
N VAL A 273 3.21 -5.91 -7.73
CA VAL A 273 4.11 -5.08 -6.93
C VAL A 273 4.90 -6.00 -5.98
N GLU A 274 6.06 -6.46 -6.44
CA GLU A 274 6.99 -7.25 -5.64
C GLU A 274 7.82 -6.33 -4.74
N LEU A 275 7.40 -6.21 -3.47
CA LEU A 275 8.05 -5.36 -2.49
C LEU A 275 9.28 -6.03 -1.84
N THR A 276 10.40 -5.33 -1.86
CA THR A 276 11.60 -5.65 -1.09
C THR A 276 11.86 -4.58 -0.05
N LYS A 277 11.88 -4.97 1.23
CA LYS A 277 12.15 -4.05 2.35
C LYS A 277 13.63 -3.67 2.39
N LEU A 278 13.92 -2.37 2.50
CA LEU A 278 15.27 -1.81 2.62
C LEU A 278 15.59 -1.48 4.09
N GLY A 279 15.63 -2.51 4.94
CA GLY A 279 15.78 -2.34 6.39
C GLY A 279 14.59 -1.57 7.00
N ASP A 280 14.85 -0.63 7.89
CA ASP A 280 13.80 0.16 8.54
C ASP A 280 13.56 1.53 7.89
N THR A 281 14.23 1.82 6.76
CA THR A 281 14.16 3.13 6.11
C THR A 281 13.02 3.21 5.11
N ASN A 282 12.96 2.28 4.14
CA ASN A 282 11.96 2.28 3.07
C ASN A 282 11.82 0.90 2.39
N TYR A 283 11.16 0.86 1.22
CA TYR A 283 11.06 -0.28 0.32
C TYR A 283 11.54 0.09 -1.10
N GLN A 284 11.83 -0.95 -1.88
CA GLN A 284 11.81 -0.89 -3.34
C GLN A 284 10.78 -1.88 -3.88
N ALA A 285 10.31 -1.68 -5.10
CA ALA A 285 9.31 -2.51 -5.77
C ALA A 285 9.78 -2.87 -7.18
N ARG A 286 9.69 -4.15 -7.56
CA ARG A 286 9.64 -4.54 -8.97
C ARG A 286 8.18 -4.49 -9.40
N ILE A 287 7.90 -3.74 -10.46
CA ILE A 287 6.55 -3.51 -10.96
C ILE A 287 6.40 -4.20 -12.30
N THR A 288 5.42 -5.11 -12.42
CA THR A 288 5.16 -5.85 -13.68
C THR A 288 3.69 -5.75 -14.04
N ARG A 289 3.37 -5.33 -15.27
CA ARG A 289 2.01 -5.31 -15.80
C ARG A 289 1.52 -6.74 -16.03
N LEU A 290 0.37 -7.10 -15.46
CA LEU A 290 -0.22 -8.43 -15.60
C LEU A 290 -1.39 -8.45 -16.59
N VAL A 291 -2.33 -7.53 -16.42
CA VAL A 291 -3.59 -7.50 -17.19
C VAL A 291 -3.89 -6.07 -17.56
N GLY A 292 -4.28 -5.84 -18.81
CA GLY A 292 -4.75 -4.54 -19.27
C GLY A 292 -6.05 -4.64 -20.05
N GLY A 293 -6.53 -3.50 -20.55
CA GLY A 293 -7.77 -3.42 -21.31
C GLY A 293 -9.00 -3.23 -20.42
N PHE A 294 -8.79 -2.83 -19.17
CA PHE A 294 -9.86 -2.30 -18.34
C PHE A 294 -10.33 -0.95 -18.89
N LEU A 295 -11.53 -0.55 -18.48
CA LEU A 295 -12.10 0.76 -18.71
C LEU A 295 -12.34 1.40 -17.34
N ASN A 296 -11.47 2.33 -16.96
CA ASN A 296 -11.54 3.01 -15.68
C ASN A 296 -11.73 2.06 -14.48
N PRO A 297 -10.74 1.18 -14.19
CA PRO A 297 -10.81 0.28 -13.04
C PRO A 297 -10.68 1.09 -11.74
N ILE A 298 -11.67 1.01 -10.84
CA ILE A 298 -11.80 1.89 -9.64
C ILE A 298 -11.40 1.22 -8.32
N ASP A 299 -11.48 -0.10 -8.23
CA ASP A 299 -11.23 -0.84 -6.99
C ASP A 299 -11.00 -2.33 -7.25
N SER A 300 -10.36 -3.01 -6.30
CA SER A 300 -10.19 -4.47 -6.34
C SER A 300 -10.28 -5.14 -4.98
N GLU A 301 -10.58 -6.45 -4.97
CA GLU A 301 -10.57 -7.27 -3.75
C GLU A 301 -10.05 -8.69 -4.05
N ILE A 302 -9.32 -9.27 -3.10
CA ILE A 302 -8.83 -10.65 -3.17
C ILE A 302 -9.77 -11.60 -2.44
N ILE A 303 -10.20 -12.68 -3.12
CA ILE A 303 -10.89 -13.82 -2.50
C ILE A 303 -10.16 -15.10 -2.90
N GLY A 304 -9.46 -15.71 -1.96
CA GLY A 304 -8.60 -16.86 -2.23
C GLY A 304 -7.47 -16.49 -3.18
N ASN A 305 -7.34 -17.21 -4.28
CA ASN A 305 -6.34 -17.01 -5.33
C ASN A 305 -6.84 -16.13 -6.49
N ARG A 306 -7.84 -15.28 -6.26
CA ARG A 306 -8.49 -14.47 -7.31
C ARG A 306 -8.54 -13.02 -6.91
N ILE A 307 -8.32 -12.13 -7.87
CA ILE A 307 -8.55 -10.70 -7.75
C ILE A 307 -9.82 -10.37 -8.54
N TYR A 308 -10.76 -9.71 -7.88
CA TYR A 308 -11.94 -9.13 -8.51
C TYR A 308 -11.70 -7.65 -8.75
N VAL A 309 -11.90 -7.18 -9.98
CA VAL A 309 -11.71 -5.77 -10.36
C VAL A 309 -13.04 -5.15 -10.75
N LEU A 310 -13.32 -3.98 -10.18
CA LEU A 310 -14.50 -3.18 -10.48
C LEU A 310 -14.14 -2.03 -11.41
N GLU A 311 -14.95 -1.81 -12.44
CA GLU A 311 -14.86 -0.64 -13.31
C GLU A 311 -15.93 0.41 -12.95
N TYR A 312 -15.65 1.68 -13.23
CA TYR A 312 -16.62 2.76 -13.06
C TYR A 312 -16.91 3.47 -14.38
N GLY A 313 -18.19 3.77 -14.60
CA GLY A 313 -18.68 4.39 -15.83
C GLY A 313 -19.09 3.36 -16.89
N GLY A 314 -19.82 3.82 -17.91
CA GLY A 314 -20.20 2.99 -19.07
C GLY A 314 -20.89 1.65 -18.75
N ASN A 315 -20.53 0.61 -19.49
CA ASN A 315 -21.05 -0.77 -19.37
C ASN A 315 -20.36 -1.55 -18.23
N GLN A 316 -20.32 -0.97 -17.03
CA GLN A 316 -19.81 -1.51 -15.75
C GLN A 316 -19.41 -3.00 -15.78
N GLY A 317 -18.10 -3.27 -15.84
CA GLY A 317 -17.53 -4.62 -15.78
C GLY A 317 -17.14 -5.03 -14.35
N LEU A 318 -17.38 -6.31 -14.03
CA LEU A 318 -16.72 -7.02 -12.94
C LEU A 318 -15.81 -8.08 -13.56
N TRP A 319 -14.51 -7.94 -13.37
CA TRP A 319 -13.51 -8.88 -13.87
C TRP A 319 -13.06 -9.83 -12.76
N GLU A 320 -12.81 -11.09 -13.12
CA GLU A 320 -12.15 -12.08 -12.25
C GLU A 320 -10.79 -12.43 -12.87
N ILE A 321 -9.72 -12.18 -12.13
CA ILE A 321 -8.35 -12.57 -12.50
C ILE A 321 -7.96 -13.72 -11.58
N THR A 322 -7.80 -14.92 -12.14
CA THR A 322 -7.47 -16.13 -11.37
C THR A 322 -5.98 -16.45 -11.45
N PHE A 323 -5.32 -16.54 -10.30
CA PHE A 323 -3.94 -16.98 -10.15
C PHE A 323 -3.88 -18.47 -9.82
N PRO A 324 -2.75 -19.16 -10.05
CA PRO A 324 -2.57 -20.51 -9.50
C PRO A 324 -2.65 -20.45 -7.96
N PRO A 325 -3.39 -21.37 -7.30
CA PRO A 325 -3.46 -21.37 -5.84
C PRO A 325 -2.14 -21.80 -5.23
N SER A 326 -1.77 -21.22 -4.09
CA SER A 326 -0.68 -21.72 -3.25
C SER A 326 -0.93 -23.19 -2.91
N ALA A 327 0.12 -23.99 -2.80
CA ALA A 327 -0.01 -25.32 -2.23
C ALA A 327 -0.74 -25.21 -0.88
N THR A 328 -1.83 -25.99 -0.70
CA THR A 328 -2.66 -25.91 0.51
C THR A 328 -1.76 -26.03 1.73
N PRO A 329 -1.82 -25.09 2.69
CA PRO A 329 -1.11 -25.24 3.95
C PRO A 329 -1.48 -26.59 4.57
N PRO A 330 -0.52 -27.31 5.17
CA PRO A 330 -0.82 -28.51 5.94
C PRO A 330 -1.96 -28.24 6.93
N ALA A 331 -2.88 -29.18 7.07
CA ALA A 331 -3.90 -29.10 8.10
C ALA A 331 -3.25 -28.96 9.48
N ALA A 332 -3.80 -28.09 10.32
CA ALA A 332 -3.30 -27.87 11.67
C ALA A 332 -3.27 -29.20 12.44
N VAL A 333 -2.11 -29.51 13.04
CA VAL A 333 -1.93 -30.77 13.78
C VAL A 333 -2.75 -30.73 15.06
N LYS A 334 -3.73 -31.62 15.15
CA LYS A 334 -4.49 -31.85 16.40
C LYS A 334 -3.87 -33.01 17.17
N ILE A 335 -3.37 -32.72 18.36
CA ILE A 335 -2.92 -33.74 19.30
C ILE A 335 -4.13 -34.52 19.82
N LEU A 336 -4.05 -35.84 19.73
CA LEU A 336 -5.09 -36.78 20.12
C LEU A 336 -4.59 -37.62 21.29
N SER A 337 -5.50 -37.85 22.25
CA SER A 337 -5.30 -38.76 23.38
C SER A 337 -3.96 -38.59 24.13
N PRO A 338 -3.54 -37.37 24.52
CA PRO A 338 -2.31 -37.20 25.27
C PRO A 338 -2.42 -37.88 26.63
N ALA A 339 -1.48 -38.76 26.95
CA ALA A 339 -1.48 -39.51 28.20
C ALA A 339 -0.06 -39.93 28.61
N ILE A 340 0.19 -39.94 29.92
CA ILE A 340 1.37 -40.58 30.49
C ILE A 340 1.09 -42.08 30.63
N ARG A 341 1.97 -42.92 30.08
CA ARG A 341 1.91 -44.38 30.17
C ARG A 341 3.26 -44.89 30.67
N GLY A 342 3.31 -45.37 31.92
CA GLY A 342 4.58 -45.70 32.55
C GLY A 342 5.47 -44.47 32.68
N ASN A 343 6.68 -44.52 32.10
CA ASN A 343 7.63 -43.41 32.12
C ASN A 343 7.61 -42.55 30.84
N ASP A 344 6.63 -42.75 29.96
CA ASP A 344 6.54 -42.07 28.67
C ASP A 344 5.30 -41.18 28.58
N PHE A 345 5.46 -40.02 27.95
CA PHE A 345 4.36 -39.22 27.45
C PHE A 345 4.04 -39.67 26.03
N SER A 346 2.79 -40.06 25.82
CA SER A 346 2.29 -40.59 24.56
C SER A 346 1.15 -39.75 24.02
N PHE A 347 1.12 -39.55 22.71
CA PHE A 347 0.02 -38.89 22.00
C PHE A 347 0.04 -39.30 20.53
N SER A 348 -1.04 -39.01 19.81
CA SER A 348 -1.11 -39.26 18.37
C SER A 348 -1.63 -38.05 17.60
N PHE A 349 -1.45 -38.05 16.28
CA PHE A 349 -2.01 -37.04 15.38
C PHE A 349 -2.12 -37.59 13.96
N ALA A 350 -3.09 -37.08 13.19
CA ALA A 350 -3.22 -37.41 11.77
C ALA A 350 -2.08 -36.79 10.96
N THR A 351 -1.56 -37.53 9.97
CA THR A 351 -0.53 -37.05 9.05
C THR A 351 -1.07 -36.97 7.64
N GLU A 352 -0.51 -36.10 6.81
CA GLU A 352 -0.78 -36.03 5.38
C GLU A 352 0.40 -36.60 4.59
N THR A 353 0.10 -37.28 3.49
CA THR A 353 1.10 -37.92 2.64
C THR A 353 2.07 -36.89 2.07
N GLY A 354 3.37 -37.10 2.29
CA GLY A 354 4.43 -36.29 1.69
C GLY A 354 4.85 -35.04 2.47
N LEU A 355 4.14 -34.69 3.55
CA LEU A 355 4.53 -33.60 4.45
C LEU A 355 5.59 -34.04 5.46
N ARG A 356 6.48 -33.12 5.86
CA ARG A 356 7.46 -33.38 6.91
C ARG A 356 6.88 -32.99 8.26
N TYR A 357 6.92 -33.92 9.20
CA TYR A 357 6.55 -33.70 10.60
C TYR A 357 7.78 -33.73 11.47
N GLU A 358 7.85 -32.82 12.44
CA GLU A 358 8.86 -32.84 13.49
C GLU A 358 8.19 -32.70 14.85
N VAL A 359 8.43 -33.70 15.70
CA VAL A 359 7.97 -33.70 17.07
C VAL A 359 9.09 -33.19 17.94
N GLN A 360 8.80 -32.20 18.78
CA GLN A 360 9.81 -31.52 19.57
C GLN A 360 9.36 -31.36 21.02
N PHE A 361 10.33 -31.21 21.92
CA PHE A 361 10.10 -30.90 23.32
C PHE A 361 10.97 -29.75 23.83
N ALA A 362 10.51 -29.12 24.92
CA ALA A 362 11.26 -28.14 25.70
C ALA A 362 10.92 -28.24 27.19
N GLU A 363 11.80 -27.76 28.07
CA GLU A 363 11.59 -27.79 29.52
C GLU A 363 10.85 -26.53 30.04
N THR A 364 10.68 -25.52 29.18
CA THR A 364 9.96 -24.27 29.47
C THR A 364 8.96 -23.96 28.36
N LEU A 365 7.94 -23.16 28.67
CA LEU A 365 6.88 -22.80 27.72
C LEU A 365 7.37 -21.86 26.60
N ASN A 366 8.43 -21.09 26.86
CA ASN A 366 9.02 -20.11 25.94
C ASN A 366 10.53 -20.34 25.78
N PRO A 367 10.95 -21.45 25.15
CA PRO A 367 12.36 -21.77 25.05
C PRO A 367 13.02 -20.98 23.90
N THR A 368 14.32 -20.73 24.02
CA THR A 368 15.14 -20.20 22.90
C THR A 368 15.41 -21.26 21.83
N ALA A 369 15.30 -22.55 22.16
CA ALA A 369 15.44 -23.66 21.23
C ALA A 369 14.56 -24.86 21.64
N TRP A 370 14.03 -25.58 20.65
CA TRP A 370 13.28 -26.82 20.84
C TRP A 370 14.15 -28.02 20.49
N ASN A 371 14.03 -29.10 21.27
CA ASN A 371 14.78 -30.33 21.04
C ASN A 371 13.94 -31.31 20.22
N THR A 372 14.51 -31.88 19.16
CA THR A 372 13.82 -32.87 18.32
C THR A 372 13.68 -34.21 19.05
N VAL A 373 12.45 -34.72 19.13
CA VAL A 373 12.15 -36.10 19.53
C VAL A 373 12.28 -37.02 18.31
N MET A 374 11.60 -36.65 17.22
CA MET A 374 11.62 -37.41 15.96
C MET A 374 11.22 -36.49 14.80
N ASN A 375 11.65 -36.85 13.60
CA ASN A 375 11.15 -36.29 12.36
C ASN A 375 10.87 -37.41 11.35
N PHE A 376 9.86 -37.22 10.51
CA PHE A 376 9.46 -38.22 9.51
C PHE A 376 8.57 -37.58 8.45
N THR A 377 8.37 -38.29 7.34
CA THR A 377 7.42 -37.92 6.30
C THR A 377 6.09 -38.59 6.56
N GLY A 378 5.01 -37.81 6.60
CA GLY A 378 3.65 -38.30 6.73
C GLY A 378 3.24 -39.18 5.56
N ASN A 379 2.34 -40.12 5.83
CA ASN A 379 1.87 -41.12 4.88
C ASN A 379 0.34 -41.16 4.79
N GLY A 380 -0.36 -40.17 5.35
CA GLY A 380 -1.82 -40.12 5.38
C GLY A 380 -2.44 -40.82 6.61
N ALA A 381 -1.66 -41.57 7.39
CA ALA A 381 -2.15 -42.30 8.56
C ALA A 381 -1.98 -41.49 9.86
N VAL A 382 -2.61 -41.97 10.94
CA VAL A 382 -2.36 -41.46 12.30
C VAL A 382 -0.99 -41.93 12.78
N SER A 383 -0.13 -40.98 13.14
CA SER A 383 1.16 -41.27 13.77
C SER A 383 1.03 -41.23 15.29
N SER A 384 1.72 -42.14 15.98
CA SER A 384 1.78 -42.20 17.44
C SER A 384 3.20 -41.90 17.90
N VAL A 385 3.30 -41.03 18.90
CA VAL A 385 4.56 -40.62 19.54
C VAL A 385 4.59 -41.19 20.95
N SER A 386 5.74 -41.75 21.33
CA SER A 386 6.09 -42.03 22.72
C SER A 386 7.43 -41.36 23.01
N ALA A 387 7.47 -40.50 24.02
CA ALA A 387 8.67 -39.79 24.43
C ALA A 387 8.90 -39.94 25.93
N PRO A 388 10.12 -40.24 26.40
CA PRO A 388 10.40 -40.35 27.82
C PRO A 388 10.06 -39.06 28.57
N VAL A 389 9.35 -39.21 29.69
CA VAL A 389 9.18 -38.15 30.68
C VAL A 389 10.48 -38.13 31.50
N ALA A 390 11.39 -37.22 31.16
CA ALA A 390 12.61 -36.99 31.92
C ALA A 390 12.66 -35.54 32.39
N GLY A 391 13.13 -35.31 33.61
CA GLY A 391 13.10 -34.00 34.26
C GLY A 391 11.77 -33.70 34.98
N VAL A 392 11.64 -32.48 35.48
CA VAL A 392 10.49 -32.06 36.33
C VAL A 392 9.25 -31.73 35.49
N GLN A 393 9.43 -31.19 34.27
CA GLN A 393 8.35 -30.86 33.34
C GLN A 393 8.87 -30.81 31.89
N ARG A 394 7.99 -31.11 30.93
CA ARG A 394 8.25 -30.94 29.49
C ARG A 394 7.00 -30.45 28.75
N PHE A 395 7.22 -29.63 27.74
CA PHE A 395 6.24 -29.18 26.77
C PHE A 395 6.54 -29.82 25.43
N TYR A 396 5.51 -30.23 24.70
CA TYR A 396 5.65 -30.88 23.40
C TYR A 396 4.92 -30.09 22.32
N ARG A 397 5.48 -30.09 21.12
CA ARG A 397 4.82 -29.58 19.92
C ARG A 397 5.09 -30.48 18.73
N VAL A 398 4.21 -30.37 17.73
CA VAL A 398 4.41 -30.97 16.41
C VAL A 398 4.43 -29.82 15.41
N SER A 399 5.53 -29.69 14.67
CA SER A 399 5.60 -28.83 13.50
C SER A 399 5.35 -29.65 12.23
N VAL A 400 4.76 -29.01 11.23
CA VAL A 400 4.50 -29.59 9.92
C VAL A 400 4.94 -28.59 8.85
N ALA A 401 5.59 -29.09 7.80
CA ALA A 401 6.03 -28.28 6.67
C ALA A 401 5.86 -29.04 5.36
N LEU A 402 5.69 -28.28 4.27
CA LEU A 402 5.87 -28.79 2.92
C LEU A 402 7.33 -29.28 2.76
N LYS A 403 7.51 -30.30 1.92
CA LYS A 403 8.80 -30.94 1.70
C LYS A 403 9.82 -30.00 1.07
#